data_AF-A0A6I2H0H4-F1
#
_entry.id   AF-A0A6I2H0H4-F1
#
_cell.length_a   1.000
_cell.length_b   1.000
_cell.length_c   1.000
_cell.angle_alpha   90.00
_cell.angle_beta   90.00
_cell.angle_gamma   90.00
#
_symmetry.space_group_name_H-M   'P 1'
#
loop_
_entity.id
_entity.type
_entity.pdbx_description
1 polymer ?
#
loop_
_entity_poly.entity_id
_entity_poly.type
_entity_poly.pdbx_seq_one_letter_code
_entity_poly.pdbx_strand_id
1 'polypeptide(L)'
;MSPPLPNPAWSPAFDGATLGQMGEAGALIVEDEVLLDAEGTARARLTREEDPSRGLYALTYAVSGWLLYTRYLPDAAAALAAQAEMREALEALLQQLPADGAGSAEARRAGGPLLGSFLARYA
;
A
#
# COMPACT_ATOMS: atom_id res chain seq x y z
N MET A 1 12.51 27.85 -14.93
CA MET A 1 12.03 26.46 -15.06
C MET A 1 12.33 25.76 -13.76
N SER A 2 11.33 25.50 -12.93
CA SER A 2 11.52 24.65 -11.74
C SER A 2 11.79 23.22 -12.21
N PRO A 3 12.68 22.46 -11.56
CA PRO A 3 12.83 21.04 -11.86
C PRO A 3 11.48 20.34 -11.63
N PRO A 4 11.16 19.28 -12.40
CA PRO A 4 10.03 18.42 -12.06
C PRO A 4 10.22 17.94 -10.62
N LEU A 5 9.17 18.05 -9.80
CA LEU A 5 9.17 17.51 -8.44
C LEU A 5 9.52 16.01 -8.53
N PRO A 6 10.32 15.47 -7.60
CA PRO A 6 10.64 14.06 -7.60
C PRO A 6 9.34 13.26 -7.60
N ASN A 7 9.30 12.24 -8.46
CA ASN A 7 8.33 11.15 -8.42
C ASN A 7 8.11 10.78 -6.94
N PRO A 8 6.88 10.63 -6.42
CA PRO A 8 6.69 10.35 -5.01
C PRO A 8 7.37 9.02 -4.70
N ALA A 9 8.53 9.09 -4.04
CA ALA A 9 9.41 7.94 -3.92
C ALA A 9 8.92 7.10 -2.76
N TRP A 10 8.40 5.91 -3.06
CA TRP A 10 8.28 4.84 -2.07
C TRP A 10 9.61 4.71 -1.33
N SER A 11 9.53 4.73 -0.01
CA SER A 11 10.67 4.69 0.89
C SER A 11 10.51 3.52 1.86
N PRO A 12 11.60 2.90 2.36
CA PRO A 12 11.50 1.85 3.35
C PRO A 12 10.70 2.31 4.58
N ALA A 13 9.75 1.50 5.02
CA ALA A 13 9.02 1.75 6.25
C ALA A 13 9.96 1.58 7.45
N PHE A 14 9.87 2.48 8.44
CA PHE A 14 10.68 2.42 9.67
C PHE A 14 12.18 2.24 9.40
N ASP A 15 12.72 2.91 8.38
CA ASP A 15 14.11 2.79 7.95
C ASP A 15 14.55 1.34 7.64
N GLY A 16 13.60 0.49 7.22
CA GLY A 16 13.84 -0.92 6.91
C GLY A 16 13.91 -1.85 8.13
N ALA A 17 13.62 -1.34 9.33
CA ALA A 17 13.72 -2.13 10.57
C ALA A 17 12.75 -3.32 10.61
N THR A 18 11.69 -3.31 9.81
CA THR A 18 10.67 -4.37 9.76
C THR A 18 11.08 -5.58 8.92
N LEU A 19 12.09 -5.45 8.06
CA LEU A 19 12.51 -6.51 7.16
C LEU A 19 13.06 -7.72 7.94
N GLY A 20 12.62 -8.92 7.55
CA GLY A 20 12.97 -10.17 8.23
C GLY A 20 12.23 -10.41 9.54
N GLN A 21 11.32 -9.53 9.95
CA GLN A 21 10.41 -9.79 11.06
C GLN A 21 9.19 -10.58 10.60
N MET A 22 8.50 -11.21 11.55
CA MET A 22 7.20 -11.84 11.30
C MET A 22 6.15 -10.74 11.10
N GLY A 23 5.47 -10.76 9.96
CA GLY A 23 4.37 -9.85 9.67
C GLY A 23 3.01 -10.39 10.12
N GLU A 24 1.96 -9.63 9.81
CA GLU A 24 0.59 -9.92 10.26
C GLU A 24 -0.04 -11.10 9.53
N ALA A 25 0.40 -11.38 8.29
CA ALA A 25 -0.02 -12.56 7.56
C ALA A 25 0.65 -13.85 8.07
N GLY A 26 1.58 -13.73 9.02
CA GLY A 26 2.29 -14.87 9.63
C GLY A 26 3.38 -15.44 8.74
N ALA A 27 4.03 -14.57 7.95
CA ALA A 27 5.23 -14.87 7.15
C ALA A 27 6.30 -13.78 7.35
N LEU A 28 7.49 -13.96 6.75
CA LEU A 28 8.56 -12.98 6.89
C LEU A 28 8.28 -11.77 6.01
N ILE A 29 8.41 -10.57 6.55
CA ILE A 29 8.37 -9.33 5.78
C ILE A 29 9.62 -9.29 4.90
N VAL A 30 9.44 -9.36 3.59
CA VAL A 30 10.53 -9.30 2.60
C VAL A 30 10.63 -7.93 1.92
N GLU A 31 9.58 -7.12 2.01
CA GLU A 31 9.53 -5.76 1.48
C GLU A 31 8.49 -4.97 2.26
N ASP A 32 8.80 -3.72 2.61
CA ASP A 32 7.91 -2.86 3.40
C ASP A 32 8.20 -1.40 3.09
N GLU A 33 7.29 -0.76 2.36
CA GLU A 33 7.49 0.56 1.80
C GLU A 33 6.34 1.49 2.18
N VAL A 34 6.64 2.77 2.35
CA VAL A 34 5.70 3.85 2.59
C VAL A 34 5.80 4.91 1.50
N LEU A 35 4.63 5.42 1.11
CA LEU A 35 4.52 6.62 0.30
C LEU A 35 4.25 7.80 1.24
N LEU A 36 5.12 8.82 1.22
CA LEU A 36 5.03 9.99 2.08
C LEU A 36 4.40 11.18 1.34
N ASP A 37 3.69 12.06 2.05
CA ASP A 37 3.36 13.40 1.55
C ASP A 37 4.52 14.39 1.72
N ALA A 38 4.29 15.65 1.34
CA ALA A 38 5.29 16.71 1.38
C ALA A 38 5.75 17.04 2.82
N GLU A 39 4.91 16.75 3.80
CA GLU A 39 5.15 16.94 5.22
C GLU A 39 5.83 15.72 5.87
N GLY A 40 6.09 14.65 5.11
CA GLY A 40 6.73 13.43 5.60
C GLY A 40 5.77 12.47 6.32
N THR A 41 4.47 12.65 6.16
CA THR A 41 3.45 11.78 6.75
C THR A 41 3.09 10.65 5.79
N ALA A 42 2.98 9.42 6.30
CA ALA A 42 2.62 8.27 5.48
C ALA A 42 1.20 8.40 4.90
N ARG A 43 1.10 8.36 3.58
CA ARG A 43 -0.16 8.35 2.80
C ARG A 43 -0.60 6.93 2.45
N ALA A 44 0.35 6.07 2.14
CA ALA A 44 0.12 4.65 1.91
C ALA A 44 1.29 3.82 2.41
N ARG A 45 1.02 2.53 2.65
CA ARG A 45 2.03 1.53 2.99
C ARG A 45 1.76 0.26 2.19
N LEU A 46 2.82 -0.42 1.79
CA LEU A 46 2.79 -1.67 1.06
C LEU A 46 3.77 -2.63 1.71
N THR A 47 3.28 -3.77 2.19
CA THR A 47 4.07 -4.78 2.89
C THR A 47 3.89 -6.11 2.18
N ARG A 48 5.00 -6.74 1.74
CA ARG A 48 4.99 -8.08 1.17
C ARG A 48 5.60 -9.05 2.17
N GLU A 49 4.86 -10.11 2.47
CA GLU A 49 5.29 -11.20 3.35
C GLU A 49 5.43 -12.51 2.57
N GLU A 50 6.49 -13.28 2.83
CA GLU A 50 6.75 -14.56 2.17
C GLU A 50 7.21 -15.63 3.15
N ASP A 51 6.63 -16.82 3.01
CA ASP A 51 7.11 -18.07 3.60
C ASP A 51 7.00 -19.18 2.55
N PRO A 52 8.06 -19.39 1.75
CA PRO A 52 8.08 -20.42 0.72
C PRO A 52 7.91 -21.85 1.26
N SER A 53 8.27 -22.09 2.53
CA SER A 53 8.12 -23.42 3.14
C SER A 53 6.66 -23.79 3.39
N ARG A 54 5.80 -22.78 3.54
CA ARG A 54 4.34 -22.91 3.72
C ARG A 54 3.55 -22.53 2.47
N GLY A 55 4.21 -22.09 1.40
CA GLY A 55 3.55 -21.56 0.21
C GLY A 55 2.72 -20.31 0.52
N LEU A 56 3.14 -19.50 1.49
CA LEU A 56 2.42 -18.30 1.91
C LEU A 56 3.07 -17.08 1.26
N TYR A 57 2.30 -16.37 0.46
CA TYR A 57 2.68 -15.10 -0.15
C TYR A 57 1.55 -14.11 0.07
N ALA A 58 1.83 -13.03 0.80
CA ALA A 58 0.82 -12.03 1.14
C ALA A 58 1.30 -10.64 0.74
N LEU A 59 0.34 -9.82 0.30
CA LEU A 59 0.55 -8.40 0.04
C LEU A 59 -0.49 -7.61 0.85
N THR A 60 -0.01 -6.86 1.81
CA THR A 60 -0.81 -5.94 2.62
C THR A 60 -0.62 -4.54 2.08
N TYR A 61 -1.72 -3.84 1.81
CA TYR A 61 -1.70 -2.44 1.42
C TYR A 61 -2.62 -1.63 2.32
N ALA A 62 -2.15 -0.42 2.66
CA ALA A 62 -2.87 0.51 3.51
C ALA A 62 -2.92 1.89 2.86
N VAL A 63 -4.04 2.58 3.02
CA VAL A 63 -4.22 3.99 2.70
C VAL A 63 -4.63 4.70 3.97
N SER A 64 -3.79 5.64 4.43
CA SER A 64 -3.97 6.31 5.72
C SER A 64 -5.33 6.98 5.82
N GLY A 65 -6.07 6.63 6.89
CA GLY A 65 -7.42 7.16 7.14
C GLY A 65 -8.53 6.58 6.24
N TRP A 66 -8.23 5.58 5.41
CA TRP A 66 -9.19 5.03 4.44
C TRP A 66 -9.33 3.51 4.49
N LEU A 67 -8.25 2.75 4.36
CA LEU A 67 -8.33 1.29 4.24
C LEU A 67 -7.04 0.58 4.67
N LEU A 68 -7.20 -0.69 5.05
CA LEU A 68 -6.14 -1.68 5.22
C LEU A 68 -6.68 -3.00 4.66
N TYR A 69 -5.94 -3.63 3.75
CA TYR A 69 -6.34 -4.91 3.17
C TYR A 69 -5.13 -5.80 2.91
N THR A 70 -5.30 -7.10 3.14
CA THR A 70 -4.31 -8.14 2.86
C THR A 70 -4.87 -9.09 1.82
N ARG A 71 -4.15 -9.30 0.73
CA ARG A 71 -4.46 -10.33 -0.27
C ARG A 71 -3.41 -11.43 -0.26
N TYR A 72 -3.85 -12.67 -0.46
CA TYR A 72 -2.99 -13.85 -0.55
C TYR A 72 -2.79 -14.25 -2.01
N LEU A 73 -1.56 -14.60 -2.35
CA LEU A 73 -1.12 -14.81 -3.73
C LEU A 73 -0.55 -16.23 -3.90
N PRO A 74 -0.64 -16.80 -5.10
CA PRO A 74 -0.33 -18.22 -5.31
C PRO A 74 1.17 -18.54 -5.24
N ASP A 75 2.03 -17.58 -5.56
CA ASP A 75 3.48 -17.75 -5.60
C ASP A 75 4.23 -16.40 -5.49
N ALA A 76 5.56 -16.49 -5.37
CA ALA A 76 6.45 -15.33 -5.27
C ALA A 76 6.40 -14.42 -6.51
N ALA A 77 6.22 -14.99 -7.72
CA ALA A 77 6.19 -14.21 -8.95
C ALA A 77 4.90 -13.39 -9.05
N ALA A 78 3.77 -13.98 -8.69
CA ALA A 78 2.50 -13.31 -8.53
C ALA A 78 2.59 -12.22 -7.45
N ALA A 79 3.28 -12.47 -6.33
CA ALA A 79 3.51 -11.48 -5.27
C ALA A 79 4.31 -10.27 -5.73
N LEU A 80 5.38 -10.48 -6.48
CA LEU A 80 6.20 -9.41 -7.04
C LEU A 80 5.42 -8.57 -8.07
N ALA A 81 4.70 -9.23 -8.99
CA ALA A 81 3.88 -8.56 -9.99
C ALA A 81 2.74 -7.76 -9.34
N ALA A 82 2.06 -8.38 -8.37
CA ALA A 82 1.02 -7.77 -7.57
C ALA A 82 1.52 -6.53 -6.81
N GLN A 83 2.75 -6.56 -6.31
CA GLN A 83 3.35 -5.44 -5.61
C GLN A 83 3.59 -4.25 -6.56
N ALA A 84 4.17 -4.51 -7.73
CA ALA A 84 4.43 -3.45 -8.72
C ALA A 84 3.13 -2.79 -9.20
N GLU A 85 2.11 -3.59 -9.56
CA GLU A 85 0.79 -3.05 -9.94
C GLU A 85 0.15 -2.25 -8.80
N MET A 86 0.28 -2.73 -7.56
CA MET A 86 -0.33 -2.07 -6.40
C MET A 86 0.28 -0.70 -6.12
N ARG A 87 1.59 -0.51 -6.32
CA ARG A 87 2.24 0.81 -6.15
C ARG A 87 1.59 1.86 -7.04
N GLU A 88 1.53 1.58 -8.34
CA GLU A 88 0.93 2.50 -9.32
C GLU A 88 -0.56 2.75 -9.03
N ALA A 89 -1.30 1.70 -8.67
CA ALA A 89 -2.71 1.79 -8.35
C ALA A 89 -2.97 2.65 -7.10
N LEU A 90 -2.16 2.52 -6.05
CA LEU A 90 -2.26 3.33 -4.84
C LEU A 90 -1.94 4.79 -5.11
N GLU A 91 -0.90 5.08 -5.90
CA GLU A 91 -0.57 6.44 -6.32
C GLU A 91 -1.74 7.09 -7.08
N ALA A 92 -2.33 6.38 -8.03
CA ALA A 92 -3.49 6.86 -8.80
C ALA A 92 -4.74 7.05 -7.93
N LEU A 93 -4.97 6.17 -6.94
CA LEU A 93 -6.08 6.30 -6.00
C LEU A 93 -5.88 7.52 -5.09
N LEU A 94 -4.67 7.74 -4.58
CA LEU A 94 -4.34 8.83 -3.67
C LEU A 94 -4.50 10.22 -4.30
N GLN A 95 -4.36 10.34 -5.63
CA GLN A 95 -4.65 11.59 -6.37
C GLN A 95 -6.13 11.96 -6.37
N GLN A 96 -7.02 11.00 -6.12
CA GLN A 96 -8.48 11.19 -6.16
C GLN A 96 -9.12 11.24 -4.77
N LEU A 97 -8.46 10.65 -3.77
CA LEU A 97 -8.97 10.61 -2.40
C LEU A 97 -8.78 11.96 -1.68
N PRO A 98 -9.77 12.39 -0.87
CA PRO A 98 -9.58 13.48 0.07
C PRO A 98 -8.38 13.25 1.00
N ALA A 99 -7.56 14.29 1.17
CA ALA A 99 -6.30 14.21 1.93
C ALA A 99 -6.51 14.05 3.44
N ASP A 100 -7.65 14.49 3.97
CA ASP A 100 -8.04 14.43 5.38
C ASP A 100 -8.61 13.07 5.81
N GLY A 101 -8.63 12.08 4.91
CA GLY A 101 -9.15 10.75 5.21
C GLY A 101 -10.69 10.71 5.26
N ALA A 102 -11.23 9.61 5.80
CA ALA A 102 -12.67 9.43 5.96
C ALA A 102 -13.30 10.24 7.12
N GLY A 103 -12.64 11.31 7.59
CA GLY A 103 -13.02 12.04 8.81
C GLY A 103 -14.42 12.66 8.73
N SER A 104 -14.79 13.21 7.57
CA SER A 104 -16.09 13.86 7.36
C SER A 104 -17.07 12.99 6.56
N ALA A 105 -18.38 13.29 6.67
CA ALA A 105 -19.40 12.63 5.87
C ALA A 105 -19.27 12.94 4.36
N GLU A 106 -18.79 14.14 4.03
CA GLU A 106 -18.51 14.55 2.66
C GLU A 106 -17.33 13.76 2.07
N ALA A 107 -16.22 13.68 2.80
CA ALA A 107 -15.07 12.88 2.40
C ALA A 107 -15.47 11.42 2.20
N ARG A 108 -16.23 10.82 3.12
CA ARG A 108 -16.75 9.45 2.95
C ARG A 108 -17.61 9.27 1.72
N ARG A 109 -18.47 10.24 1.38
CA ARG A 109 -19.32 10.18 0.19
C ARG A 109 -18.50 10.27 -1.10
N ALA A 110 -17.44 11.08 -1.12
CA ALA A 110 -16.54 11.20 -2.26
C ALA A 110 -15.60 9.98 -2.41
N GLY A 111 -14.99 9.54 -1.31
CA GLY A 111 -14.01 8.45 -1.31
C GLY A 111 -14.62 7.06 -1.41
N GLY A 112 -15.82 6.85 -0.86
CA GLY A 112 -16.46 5.52 -0.81
C GLY A 112 -16.54 4.79 -2.16
N PRO A 113 -17.05 5.43 -3.24
CA PRO A 113 -17.10 4.80 -4.57
C PRO A 113 -15.71 4.49 -5.17
N LEU A 114 -14.72 5.36 -4.91
CA LEU A 114 -13.35 5.16 -5.36
C LEU A 114 -12.73 3.93 -4.68
N LEU A 115 -12.89 3.83 -3.36
CA LEU A 115 -12.44 2.69 -2.58
C LEU A 115 -13.17 1.40 -2.95
N GLY A 116 -14.48 1.47 -3.17
CA GLY A 116 -15.27 0.32 -3.60
C GLY A 116 -14.79 -0.23 -4.94
N SER A 117 -14.53 0.66 -5.91
CA SER A 117 -13.99 0.28 -7.23
C SER A 117 -12.58 -0.29 -7.14
N PHE A 118 -11.75 0.29 -6.27
CA PHE A 118 -10.39 -0.18 -6.01
C PHE A 118 -10.40 -1.60 -5.42
N LEU A 119 -11.20 -1.82 -4.36
CA LEU A 119 -11.31 -3.13 -3.72
C LEU A 119 -11.94 -4.16 -4.67
N ALA A 120 -12.92 -3.80 -5.50
CA ALA A 120 -13.49 -4.73 -6.48
C ALA A 120 -12.45 -5.28 -7.48
N ARG A 121 -11.34 -4.56 -7.70
CA ARG A 121 -10.25 -5.00 -8.57
C ARG A 121 -9.14 -5.71 -7.82
N TYR A 122 -8.84 -5.28 -6.60
CA TYR A 122 -7.60 -5.65 -5.91
C TYR A 122 -7.75 -6.48 -4.65
N ALA A 123 -8.98 -6.64 -4.14
CA ALA A 123 -9.30 -7.52 -3.01
C ALA A 123 -9.50 -8.97 -3.45
#